data_AF-A0A2S8G4L4-F1
#
_entry.id   AF-A0A2S8G4L4-F1
#
_cell.length_a   1.000
_cell.length_b   1.000
_cell.length_c   1.000
_cell.angle_alpha   90.00
_cell.angle_beta   90.00
_cell.angle_gamma   90.00
#
_symmetry.space_group_name_H-M   'P 1'
#
loop_
_entity.id
_entity.type
_entity.pdbx_description
1 polymer ?
#
loop_
_entity_poly.entity_id
_entity_poly.type
_entity_poly.pdbx_seq_one_letter_code
_entity_poly.pdbx_strand_id
1 'polypeptide(L)'
;MPDDMMPEPNSETPPAPGNPYAAPQAETADVVTTEIEPPMVVRWQYPWIGAGVAVLTKVILMAVLDTNLSSIPLYVFGNLYQAANLAIGGMGAGIVVDALRQGKFSKLMPGHWVMMIVLATFTSQLTGEIWQQIETGSLGSIRSSSWYWVTLLVDCSMMALFFLPVAWTTTEPLRWKIFAWLCLIVSLMTLIQLPLIPFLENNHFVNRIAWLGHMARTLGGPGLIVVLLLLFIIEYVFDRARVRTRDGYHWLGIYGPCVLVLILAAMAGAFS
;
A
#
# COMPACT_ATOMS: atom_id res chain seq x y z
N MET A 1 -33.88 42.40 47.19
CA MET A 1 -32.93 43.52 47.33
C MET A 1 -32.16 43.58 46.03
N PRO A 2 -32.26 44.68 45.27
CA PRO A 2 -31.49 44.88 44.06
C PRO A 2 -30.13 45.49 44.45
N ASP A 3 -29.04 44.78 44.20
CA ASP A 3 -27.70 45.33 44.37
C ASP A 3 -27.18 45.91 43.05
N ASP A 4 -26.62 47.09 43.22
CA ASP A 4 -26.22 48.06 42.22
C ASP A 4 -25.25 47.51 41.16
N MET A 5 -25.63 47.69 39.90
CA MET A 5 -24.70 47.70 38.78
C MET A 5 -23.90 49.01 38.83
N MET A 6 -22.64 48.94 39.25
CA MET A 6 -21.66 49.98 38.98
C MET A 6 -21.18 49.81 37.52
N PRO A 7 -21.26 50.85 36.66
CA PRO A 7 -20.63 50.81 35.35
C PRO A 7 -19.12 50.88 35.52
N GLU A 8 -18.41 49.91 34.95
CA GLU A 8 -16.95 50.00 34.81
C GLU A 8 -16.59 51.23 33.98
N PRO A 9 -15.61 52.05 34.42
CA PRO A 9 -15.12 53.15 33.61
C PRO A 9 -14.34 52.59 32.42
N ASN A 10 -14.85 52.82 31.21
CA ASN A 10 -14.10 52.68 29.96
C ASN A 10 -12.88 53.62 30.02
N SER A 11 -11.75 53.11 30.52
CA SER A 11 -10.46 53.74 30.32
C SER A 11 -10.01 53.43 28.89
N GLU A 12 -10.52 54.21 27.93
CA GLU A 12 -9.93 54.29 26.61
C GLU A 12 -8.51 54.86 26.75
N THR A 13 -7.55 53.95 26.86
CA THR A 13 -6.13 54.29 26.80
C THR A 13 -5.88 54.88 25.41
N PRO A 14 -5.31 56.10 25.28
CA PRO A 14 -5.00 56.65 23.98
C PRO A 14 -4.05 55.69 23.25
N PRO A 15 -4.25 55.45 21.93
CA PRO A 15 -3.38 54.57 21.17
C PRO A 15 -1.95 55.04 21.34
N ALA A 16 -1.08 54.14 21.80
CA ALA A 16 0.33 54.44 22.00
C ALA A 16 0.89 55.07 20.71
N PRO A 17 1.66 56.18 20.80
CA PRO A 17 2.28 56.78 19.63
C PRO A 17 3.09 55.70 18.90
N GLY A 18 2.72 55.44 17.64
CA GLY A 18 3.24 54.33 16.85
C GLY A 18 4.76 54.31 16.89
N ASN A 19 5.34 53.23 17.41
CA ASN A 19 6.78 53.06 17.47
C ASN A 19 7.33 53.11 16.04
N PRO A 20 8.17 54.10 15.67
CA PRO A 20 8.74 54.21 14.33
C PRO A 20 9.74 53.09 14.01
N TYR A 21 10.15 52.31 15.03
CA TYR A 21 10.96 51.10 14.90
C TYR A 21 10.15 49.81 15.02
N ALA A 22 8.82 49.88 15.07
CA ALA A 22 8.01 48.69 14.88
C ALA A 22 8.30 48.19 13.46
N ALA A 23 8.93 47.00 13.38
CA ALA A 23 9.03 46.28 12.11
C ALA A 23 7.63 46.28 11.48
N PRO A 24 7.50 46.51 10.15
CA PRO A 24 6.20 46.47 9.49
C PRO A 24 5.52 45.23 10.01
N GLN A 25 4.37 45.41 10.70
CA GLN A 25 3.58 44.27 11.14
C GLN A 25 3.42 43.47 9.87
N ALA A 26 4.08 42.31 9.82
CA ALA A 26 3.95 41.43 8.69
C ALA A 26 2.45 41.26 8.60
N GLU A 27 1.86 41.90 7.58
CA GLU A 27 0.49 41.69 7.16
C GLU A 27 0.36 40.20 7.32
N THR A 28 -0.46 39.77 8.28
CA THR A 28 -0.67 38.38 8.62
C THR A 28 -1.13 37.78 7.33
N ALA A 29 -0.17 37.33 6.52
CA ALA A 29 -0.36 36.92 5.16
C ALA A 29 -1.31 35.79 5.35
N ASP A 30 -2.60 36.04 5.04
CA ASP A 30 -3.73 35.26 5.49
C ASP A 30 -3.24 33.84 5.46
N VAL A 31 -2.96 33.30 6.65
CA VAL A 31 -2.49 31.93 6.73
C VAL A 31 -3.74 31.23 6.30
N VAL A 32 -3.83 30.93 5.01
CA VAL A 32 -4.87 30.14 4.43
C VAL A 32 -4.64 28.82 5.13
N THR A 33 -5.26 28.70 6.31
CA THR A 33 -5.49 27.46 7.00
C THR A 33 -6.38 26.74 6.01
N THR A 34 -5.73 26.08 5.07
CA THR A 34 -6.38 25.13 4.18
C THR A 34 -7.00 24.18 5.17
N GLU A 35 -8.31 24.29 5.39
CA GLU A 35 -9.03 23.41 6.28
C GLU A 35 -8.70 22.01 5.79
N ILE A 36 -7.87 21.31 6.56
CA ILE A 36 -7.42 19.99 6.18
C ILE A 36 -8.66 19.13 6.32
N GLU A 37 -9.29 18.84 5.17
CA GLU A 37 -10.46 17.99 5.16
C GLU A 37 -10.16 16.72 5.97
N PRO A 38 -11.10 16.30 6.84
CA PRO A 38 -10.87 15.14 7.67
C PRO A 38 -10.60 13.93 6.78
N PRO A 39 -9.68 13.04 7.19
CA PRO A 39 -9.38 11.86 6.41
C PRO A 39 -10.60 10.97 6.25
N MET A 40 -10.58 10.12 5.22
CA MET A 40 -11.58 9.07 5.09
C MET A 40 -11.48 8.11 6.29
N VAL A 41 -12.62 7.85 6.93
CA VAL A 41 -12.75 6.79 7.93
C VAL A 41 -13.24 5.54 7.24
N VAL A 42 -12.40 4.51 7.20
CA VAL A 42 -12.76 3.19 6.66
C VAL A 42 -13.77 2.51 7.59
N ARG A 43 -14.90 2.07 7.04
CA ARG A 43 -15.89 1.31 7.80
C ARG A 43 -15.37 -0.09 8.06
N TRP A 44 -15.34 -0.48 9.34
CA TRP A 44 -14.68 -1.72 9.76
C TRP A 44 -15.16 -2.98 9.03
N GLN A 45 -16.42 -3.04 8.62
CA GLN A 45 -17.01 -4.22 7.98
C GLN A 45 -16.33 -4.58 6.66
N TYR A 46 -15.98 -3.62 5.81
CA TYR A 46 -15.48 -3.92 4.46
C TYR A 46 -14.11 -4.58 4.44
N PRO A 47 -13.09 -4.10 5.18
CA PRO A 47 -11.80 -4.79 5.26
C PRO A 47 -11.95 -6.24 5.71
N TRP A 48 -12.73 -6.51 6.76
CA TRP A 48 -12.90 -7.88 7.27
C TRP A 48 -13.68 -8.79 6.31
N ILE A 49 -14.71 -8.26 5.63
CA ILE A 49 -15.40 -8.99 4.56
C ILE A 49 -14.41 -9.31 3.44
N GLY A 50 -13.60 -8.34 3.01
CA GLY A 50 -12.60 -8.53 1.99
C GLY A 50 -11.54 -9.57 2.39
N ALA A 51 -11.06 -9.53 3.63
CA ALA A 51 -10.14 -10.53 4.19
C ALA A 51 -10.74 -11.94 4.14
N GLY A 52 -11.98 -12.09 4.61
CA GLY A 52 -12.70 -13.35 4.60
C GLY A 52 -12.91 -13.88 3.19
N VAL A 53 -13.31 -13.02 2.24
CA VAL A 53 -13.49 -13.37 0.83
C VAL A 53 -12.17 -13.81 0.19
N ALA A 54 -11.07 -13.11 0.43
CA ALA A 54 -9.76 -13.46 -0.13
C ALA A 54 -9.26 -14.81 0.37
N VAL A 55 -9.35 -15.05 1.69
CA VAL A 55 -8.97 -16.35 2.30
C VAL A 55 -9.88 -17.46 1.77
N LEU A 56 -11.20 -17.25 1.75
CA LEU A 56 -12.15 -18.25 1.25
C LEU A 56 -11.93 -18.54 -0.24
N THR A 57 -11.65 -17.53 -1.06
CA THR A 57 -11.35 -17.70 -2.48
C THR A 57 -10.14 -18.60 -2.68
N LYS A 58 -9.07 -18.40 -1.89
CA LYS A 58 -7.89 -19.27 -1.94
C LYS A 58 -8.20 -20.70 -1.51
N VAL A 59 -8.96 -20.87 -0.43
CA VAL A 59 -9.38 -22.20 0.07
C VAL A 59 -10.20 -22.92 -1.00
N ILE A 60 -11.18 -22.24 -1.61
CA ILE A 60 -11.99 -22.80 -2.69
C ILE A 60 -11.13 -23.16 -3.89
N LEU A 61 -10.22 -22.27 -4.31
CA LEU A 61 -9.33 -22.56 -5.42
C LEU A 61 -8.49 -23.80 -5.14
N MET A 62 -7.88 -23.90 -3.96
CA MET A 62 -7.11 -25.09 -3.56
C MET A 62 -7.99 -26.35 -3.52
N ALA A 63 -9.23 -26.27 -3.04
CA ALA A 63 -10.15 -27.40 -3.03
C ALA A 63 -10.60 -27.85 -4.43
N VAL A 64 -10.67 -26.92 -5.39
CA VAL A 64 -11.03 -27.21 -6.78
C VAL A 64 -9.83 -27.74 -7.57
N LEU A 65 -8.62 -27.23 -7.28
CA LEU A 65 -7.41 -27.53 -8.04
C LEU A 65 -6.59 -28.69 -7.47
N ASP A 66 -6.63 -28.95 -6.16
CA ASP A 66 -5.97 -30.09 -5.51
C ASP A 66 -6.99 -31.19 -5.22
N THR A 67 -6.68 -32.42 -5.63
CA THR A 67 -7.54 -33.60 -5.37
C THR A 67 -7.39 -34.12 -3.94
N ASN A 68 -6.36 -33.67 -3.20
CA ASN A 68 -6.12 -34.10 -1.84
C ASN A 68 -6.59 -33.07 -0.81
N LEU A 69 -7.88 -33.08 -0.48
CA LEU A 69 -8.51 -32.20 0.52
C LEU A 69 -7.80 -32.20 1.89
N SER A 70 -7.04 -33.25 2.23
CA SER A 70 -6.30 -33.34 3.49
C SER A 70 -5.07 -32.42 3.55
N SER A 71 -4.55 -31.96 2.41
CA SER A 71 -3.42 -31.01 2.33
C SER A 71 -3.85 -29.56 2.61
N ILE A 72 -5.14 -29.24 2.45
CA ILE A 72 -5.67 -27.86 2.48
C ILE A 72 -5.42 -27.17 3.82
N PRO A 73 -5.69 -27.78 4.99
CA PRO A 73 -5.39 -27.14 6.26
C PRO A 73 -3.88 -26.89 6.43
N LEU A 74 -3.03 -27.78 5.92
CA LEU A 74 -1.58 -27.62 5.98
C LEU A 74 -1.09 -26.52 5.02
N TYR A 75 -1.71 -26.37 3.85
CA TYR A 75 -1.37 -25.32 2.89
C TYR A 75 -1.86 -23.94 3.34
N VAL A 76 -3.09 -23.87 3.87
CA VAL A 76 -3.73 -22.61 4.27
C VAL A 76 -3.25 -22.17 5.66
N PHE A 77 -3.17 -23.07 6.64
CA PHE A 77 -2.79 -22.75 8.01
C PHE A 77 -1.35 -23.12 8.36
N GLY A 78 -0.75 -24.11 7.68
CA GLY A 78 0.69 -24.40 7.83
C GLY A 78 1.59 -23.35 7.18
N ASN A 79 1.03 -22.44 6.36
CA ASN A 79 1.71 -21.27 5.83
C ASN A 79 1.04 -19.98 6.34
N LEU A 80 1.20 -19.71 7.65
CA LEU A 80 0.71 -18.49 8.32
C LEU A 80 1.07 -17.21 7.56
N TYR A 81 2.25 -17.17 6.92
CA TYR A 81 2.67 -16.05 6.08
C TYR A 81 1.74 -15.84 4.87
N GLN A 82 1.35 -16.90 4.17
CA GLN A 82 0.40 -16.79 3.06
C GLN A 82 -1.00 -16.40 3.53
N ALA A 83 -1.50 -17.00 4.61
CA ALA A 83 -2.80 -16.63 5.18
C ALA A 83 -2.86 -15.16 5.59
N ALA A 84 -1.80 -14.65 6.24
CA ALA A 84 -1.69 -13.25 6.62
C ALA A 84 -1.63 -12.32 5.39
N ASN A 85 -0.86 -12.68 4.36
CA ASN A 85 -0.84 -11.92 3.09
C ASN A 85 -2.22 -11.88 2.43
N LEU A 86 -2.93 -13.01 2.39
CA LEU A 86 -4.28 -13.10 1.83
C LEU A 86 -5.27 -12.21 2.59
N ALA A 87 -5.22 -12.27 3.92
CA ALA A 87 -6.06 -11.43 4.76
C ALA A 87 -5.76 -9.94 4.53
N ILE A 88 -4.49 -9.54 4.48
CA ILE A 88 -4.08 -8.15 4.26
C ILE A 88 -4.47 -7.66 2.85
N GLY A 89 -4.24 -8.46 1.81
CA GLY A 89 -4.67 -8.14 0.45
C GLY A 89 -6.20 -8.04 0.34
N GLY A 90 -6.93 -8.96 0.98
CA GLY A 90 -8.39 -8.91 1.07
C GLY A 90 -8.89 -7.65 1.80
N MET A 91 -8.23 -7.23 2.88
CA MET A 91 -8.52 -5.96 3.54
C MET A 91 -8.32 -4.78 2.58
N GLY A 92 -7.23 -4.79 1.80
CA GLY A 92 -7.00 -3.82 0.73
C GLY A 92 -8.16 -3.73 -0.26
N ALA A 93 -8.70 -4.87 -0.71
CA ALA A 93 -9.88 -4.89 -1.60
C ALA A 93 -11.12 -4.30 -0.93
N GLY A 94 -11.36 -4.65 0.33
CA GLY A 94 -12.46 -4.08 1.13
C GLY A 94 -12.37 -2.56 1.25
N ILE A 95 -11.17 -2.03 1.51
CA ILE A 95 -10.91 -0.58 1.58
C ILE A 95 -11.20 0.09 0.24
N VAL A 96 -10.76 -0.50 -0.87
CA VAL A 96 -11.04 0.04 -2.21
C VAL A 96 -12.54 0.10 -2.47
N VAL A 97 -13.27 -0.97 -2.17
CA VAL A 97 -14.74 -1.00 -2.33
C VAL A 97 -15.41 0.07 -1.48
N ASP A 98 -15.03 0.21 -0.20
CA ASP A 98 -15.60 1.24 0.68
C ASP A 98 -15.27 2.66 0.16
N ALA A 99 -14.03 2.89 -0.27
CA ALA A 99 -13.59 4.18 -0.79
C ALA A 99 -14.30 4.58 -2.07
N LEU A 100 -14.49 3.63 -3.00
CA LEU A 100 -15.25 3.84 -4.23
C LEU A 100 -16.72 4.11 -3.93
N ARG A 101 -17.34 3.34 -3.01
CA ARG A 101 -18.74 3.57 -2.60
C ARG A 101 -18.95 4.92 -1.92
N GLN A 102 -17.96 5.42 -1.21
CA GLN A 102 -18.00 6.74 -0.58
C GLN A 102 -17.59 7.89 -1.52
N GLY A 103 -17.07 7.59 -2.71
CA GLY A 103 -16.49 8.60 -3.60
C GLY A 103 -15.25 9.29 -3.01
N LYS A 104 -14.54 8.63 -2.09
CA LYS A 104 -13.42 9.19 -1.30
C LYS A 104 -12.08 8.52 -1.58
N PHE A 105 -11.90 7.96 -2.76
CA PHE A 105 -10.66 7.27 -3.14
C PHE A 105 -9.41 8.17 -3.02
N SER A 106 -9.52 9.46 -3.36
CA SER A 106 -8.46 10.46 -3.21
C SER A 106 -8.05 10.75 -1.76
N LYS A 107 -8.91 10.39 -0.79
CA LYS A 107 -8.69 10.59 0.65
C LYS A 107 -8.10 9.35 1.34
N LEU A 108 -7.75 8.32 0.58
CA LEU A 108 -7.03 7.17 1.11
C LEU A 108 -5.65 7.59 1.60
N MET A 109 -5.27 7.07 2.76
CA MET A 109 -3.97 7.30 3.37
C MET A 109 -2.93 6.31 2.83
N PRO A 110 -1.62 6.57 2.99
CA PRO A 110 -0.57 5.71 2.46
C PRO A 110 -0.64 4.26 2.97
N GLY A 111 -0.96 4.02 4.24
CA GLY A 111 -1.17 2.68 4.77
C GLY A 111 -2.26 1.89 4.01
N HIS A 112 -3.30 2.56 3.54
CA HIS A 112 -4.30 1.92 2.68
C HIS A 112 -3.72 1.48 1.33
N TRP A 113 -2.85 2.30 0.73
CA TRP A 113 -2.20 1.98 -0.54
C TRP A 113 -1.26 0.79 -0.40
N VAL A 114 -0.58 0.66 0.74
CA VAL A 114 0.26 -0.51 1.01
C VAL A 114 -0.57 -1.79 1.05
N MET A 115 -1.77 -1.78 1.65
CA MET A 115 -2.66 -2.95 1.59
C MET A 115 -3.15 -3.24 0.17
N MET A 116 -3.31 -2.21 -0.66
CA MET A 116 -3.63 -2.39 -2.09
C MET A 116 -2.45 -2.97 -2.89
N ILE A 117 -1.19 -2.70 -2.50
CA ILE A 117 -0.01 -3.39 -3.06
C ILE A 117 -0.12 -4.89 -2.76
N VAL A 118 -0.42 -5.24 -1.50
CA VAL A 118 -0.58 -6.65 -1.10
C VAL A 118 -1.72 -7.32 -1.87
N LEU A 119 -2.82 -6.59 -2.12
CA LEU A 119 -3.90 -7.06 -2.99
C LEU A 119 -3.41 -7.35 -4.42
N ALA A 120 -2.62 -6.44 -5.01
CA ALA A 120 -2.07 -6.63 -6.35
C ALA A 120 -1.21 -7.91 -6.42
N THR A 121 -0.32 -8.09 -5.45
CA THR A 121 0.52 -9.29 -5.32
C THR A 121 -0.30 -10.56 -5.12
N PHE A 122 -1.39 -10.51 -4.34
CA PHE A 122 -2.29 -11.65 -4.21
C PHE A 122 -2.97 -11.98 -5.55
N THR A 123 -3.48 -10.96 -6.24
CA THR A 123 -4.22 -11.11 -7.50
C THR A 123 -3.33 -11.69 -8.59
N SER A 124 -2.07 -11.26 -8.68
CA SER A 124 -1.10 -11.80 -9.61
C SER A 124 -0.75 -13.24 -9.30
N GLN A 125 -0.48 -13.58 -8.03
CA GLN A 125 -0.24 -14.96 -7.61
C GLN A 125 -1.41 -15.88 -7.95
N LEU A 126 -2.64 -15.44 -7.63
CA LEU A 126 -3.86 -16.20 -7.90
C LEU A 126 -4.04 -16.44 -9.41
N THR A 127 -3.88 -15.38 -10.21
CA THR A 127 -4.03 -15.46 -11.67
C THR A 127 -2.93 -16.33 -12.28
N GLY A 128 -1.71 -16.21 -11.78
CA GLY A 128 -0.59 -17.07 -12.15
C GLY A 128 -0.92 -18.53 -11.88
N GLU A 129 -1.29 -18.90 -10.65
CA GLU A 129 -1.63 -20.29 -10.30
C GLU A 129 -2.75 -20.86 -11.17
N ILE A 130 -3.81 -20.08 -11.43
CA ILE A 130 -4.88 -20.46 -12.36
C ILE A 130 -4.31 -20.71 -13.75
N TRP A 131 -3.45 -19.82 -14.24
CA TRP A 131 -2.82 -19.96 -15.55
C TRP A 131 -1.93 -21.21 -15.65
N GLN A 132 -1.10 -21.47 -14.65
CA GLN A 132 -0.24 -22.66 -14.61
C GLN A 132 -1.07 -23.95 -14.58
N GLN A 133 -2.19 -23.95 -13.85
CA GLN A 133 -3.11 -25.08 -13.86
C GLN A 133 -3.71 -25.30 -15.25
N ILE A 134 -4.10 -24.22 -15.95
CA ILE A 134 -4.62 -24.32 -17.33
C ILE A 134 -3.55 -24.88 -18.28
N GLU A 135 -2.31 -24.43 -18.16
CA GLU A 135 -1.22 -24.81 -19.06
C GLU A 135 -0.69 -26.23 -18.81
N THR A 136 -0.52 -26.62 -17.55
CA THR A 136 0.17 -27.86 -17.18
C THR A 136 -0.75 -28.94 -16.62
N GLY A 137 -2.01 -28.60 -16.33
CA GLY A 137 -2.96 -29.48 -15.63
C GLY A 137 -2.63 -29.73 -14.16
N SER A 138 -1.61 -29.05 -13.60
CA SER A 138 -1.20 -29.23 -12.20
C SER A 138 -0.70 -27.94 -11.55
N LEU A 139 -0.87 -27.84 -10.22
CA LEU A 139 -0.25 -26.79 -9.39
C LEU A 139 1.23 -27.08 -9.06
N GLY A 140 1.94 -27.78 -9.96
CA GLY A 140 3.30 -28.25 -9.73
C GLY A 140 4.30 -27.14 -9.37
N SER A 141 5.41 -27.51 -8.73
CA SER A 141 6.46 -26.56 -8.33
C SER A 141 7.23 -25.94 -9.51
N ILE A 142 7.16 -26.56 -10.69
CA ILE A 142 7.85 -26.10 -11.90
C ILE A 142 6.99 -25.04 -12.58
N ARG A 143 7.34 -23.77 -12.33
CA ARG A 143 6.68 -22.61 -12.94
C ARG A 143 7.17 -22.43 -14.37
N SER A 144 6.23 -22.42 -15.32
CA SER A 144 6.51 -22.16 -16.72
C SER A 144 6.93 -20.70 -16.94
N SER A 145 7.57 -20.41 -18.08
CA SER A 145 7.85 -19.03 -18.47
C SER A 145 6.55 -18.22 -18.60
N SER A 146 5.49 -18.79 -19.17
CA SER A 146 4.20 -18.12 -19.37
C SER A 146 3.50 -17.76 -18.04
N TRP A 147 3.66 -18.56 -16.98
CA TRP A 147 3.23 -18.21 -15.62
C TRP A 147 3.85 -16.90 -15.13
N TYR A 148 5.17 -16.73 -15.33
CA TYR A 148 5.86 -15.51 -14.95
C TYR A 148 5.35 -14.30 -15.74
N TRP A 149 5.08 -14.48 -17.04
CA TRP A 149 4.49 -13.43 -17.90
C TRP A 149 3.13 -12.96 -17.39
N VAL A 150 2.24 -13.90 -17.09
CA VAL A 150 0.89 -13.59 -16.61
C VAL A 150 0.94 -12.90 -15.25
N THR A 151 1.69 -13.45 -14.30
CA THR A 151 1.83 -12.88 -12.96
C THR A 151 2.34 -11.44 -13.04
N LEU A 152 3.38 -11.22 -13.83
CA LEU A 152 3.99 -9.91 -13.93
C LEU A 152 3.13 -8.89 -14.67
N LEU A 153 2.42 -9.31 -15.72
CA LEU A 153 1.45 -8.47 -16.42
C LEU A 153 0.32 -8.04 -15.46
N VAL A 154 -0.18 -8.96 -14.64
CA VAL A 154 -1.22 -8.67 -13.64
C VAL A 154 -0.69 -7.73 -12.57
N ASP A 155 0.50 -7.98 -12.01
CA ASP A 155 1.13 -7.08 -11.04
C ASP A 155 1.24 -5.67 -11.60
N CYS A 156 1.82 -5.51 -12.78
CA CYS A 156 2.00 -4.19 -13.40
C CYS A 156 0.66 -3.50 -13.69
N SER A 157 -0.33 -4.26 -14.15
CA SER A 157 -1.68 -3.74 -14.44
C SER A 157 -2.38 -3.28 -13.16
N MET A 158 -2.27 -4.06 -12.08
CA MET A 158 -2.85 -3.71 -10.78
C MET A 158 -2.13 -2.51 -10.15
N MET A 159 -0.80 -2.46 -10.23
CA MET A 159 -0.04 -1.29 -9.78
C MET A 159 -0.43 -0.04 -10.56
N ALA A 160 -0.58 -0.12 -11.89
CA ALA A 160 -1.08 1.00 -12.68
C ALA A 160 -2.51 1.39 -12.26
N LEU A 161 -3.41 0.42 -12.12
CA LEU A 161 -4.81 0.65 -11.75
C LEU A 161 -4.95 1.37 -10.39
N PHE A 162 -4.10 1.01 -9.41
CA PHE A 162 -4.19 1.54 -8.06
C PHE A 162 -3.33 2.78 -7.84
N PHE A 163 -2.09 2.81 -8.35
CA PHE A 163 -1.17 3.90 -8.10
C PHE A 163 -1.35 5.07 -9.07
N LEU A 164 -1.82 4.87 -10.30
CA LEU A 164 -2.04 5.98 -11.22
C LEU A 164 -3.10 6.96 -10.69
N PRO A 165 -4.28 6.49 -10.22
CA PRO A 165 -5.25 7.38 -9.61
C PRO A 165 -4.74 7.99 -8.31
N VAL A 166 -4.01 7.24 -7.48
CA VAL A 166 -3.42 7.75 -6.23
C VAL A 166 -2.43 8.88 -6.53
N ALA A 167 -1.46 8.67 -7.42
CA ALA A 167 -0.43 9.64 -7.76
C ALA A 167 -1.02 10.94 -8.28
N TRP A 168 -2.14 10.85 -9.02
CA TRP A 168 -2.81 11.98 -9.62
C TRP A 168 -3.76 12.70 -8.66
N THR A 169 -4.56 11.94 -7.90
CA THR A 169 -5.73 12.47 -7.19
C THR A 169 -5.57 12.57 -5.68
N THR A 170 -4.53 11.99 -5.09
CA THR A 170 -4.38 12.01 -3.63
C THR A 170 -4.25 13.42 -3.05
N THR A 171 -4.88 13.64 -1.89
CA THR A 171 -4.72 14.84 -1.06
C THR A 171 -3.47 14.79 -0.17
N GLU A 172 -2.73 13.69 -0.18
CA GLU A 172 -1.49 13.57 0.58
C GLU A 172 -0.36 14.46 0.02
N PRO A 173 0.61 14.85 0.87
CA PRO A 173 1.77 15.68 0.49
C PRO A 173 2.51 15.20 -0.76
N LEU A 174 3.18 16.14 -1.44
CA LEU A 174 3.98 15.88 -2.65
C LEU A 174 4.92 14.66 -2.55
N ARG A 175 5.49 14.40 -1.36
CA ARG A 175 6.39 13.25 -1.13
C ARG A 175 5.69 11.91 -1.38
N TRP A 176 4.43 11.79 -1.00
CA TRP A 176 3.62 10.59 -1.25
C TRP A 176 3.26 10.44 -2.72
N LYS A 177 3.04 11.55 -3.42
CA LYS A 177 2.85 11.54 -4.87
C LYS A 177 4.12 11.09 -5.58
N ILE A 178 5.28 11.63 -5.21
CA ILE A 178 6.60 11.21 -5.74
C ILE A 178 6.79 9.71 -5.51
N PHE A 179 6.49 9.23 -4.31
CA PHE A 179 6.57 7.81 -4.01
C PHE A 179 5.66 6.96 -4.90
N ALA A 180 4.38 7.33 -5.03
CA ALA A 180 3.45 6.63 -5.91
C ALA A 180 3.94 6.60 -7.37
N TRP A 181 4.51 7.72 -7.85
CA TRP A 181 5.16 7.78 -9.16
C TRP A 181 6.38 6.87 -9.28
N LEU A 182 7.23 6.77 -8.26
CA LEU A 182 8.37 5.86 -8.25
C LEU A 182 7.91 4.39 -8.33
N CYS A 183 6.87 4.00 -7.59
CA CYS A 183 6.28 2.66 -7.70
C CYS A 183 5.75 2.37 -9.11
N LEU A 184 5.08 3.34 -9.74
CA LEU A 184 4.62 3.22 -11.13
C LEU A 184 5.78 3.08 -12.10
N ILE A 185 6.82 3.91 -11.97
CA ILE A 185 8.01 3.85 -12.83
C ILE A 185 8.69 2.49 -12.71
N VAL A 186 8.91 2.00 -11.48
CA VAL A 186 9.50 0.68 -11.26
C VAL A 186 8.66 -0.41 -11.92
N SER A 187 7.34 -0.39 -11.72
CA SER A 187 6.42 -1.36 -12.32
C SER A 187 6.46 -1.30 -13.86
N LEU A 188 6.45 -0.11 -14.44
CA LEU A 188 6.55 0.09 -15.89
C LEU A 188 7.89 -0.37 -16.44
N MET A 189 8.99 -0.09 -15.74
CA MET A 189 10.31 -0.58 -16.14
C MET A 189 10.35 -2.11 -16.15
N THR A 190 9.75 -2.76 -15.13
CA THR A 190 9.64 -4.22 -15.10
C THR A 190 8.78 -4.76 -16.25
N LEU A 191 7.68 -4.08 -16.59
CA LEU A 191 6.83 -4.44 -17.73
C LEU A 191 7.53 -4.27 -19.08
N ILE A 192 8.36 -3.22 -19.25
CA ILE A 192 9.10 -2.96 -20.50
C ILE A 192 10.26 -3.93 -20.67
N GLN A 193 10.92 -4.33 -19.57
CA GLN A 193 12.01 -5.31 -19.61
C GLN A 193 11.57 -6.65 -20.21
N LEU A 194 10.33 -7.06 -19.94
CA LEU A 194 9.78 -8.33 -20.36
C LEU A 194 9.91 -8.61 -21.88
N PRO A 195 9.29 -7.83 -22.79
CA PRO A 195 9.41 -8.05 -24.24
C PRO A 195 10.85 -7.87 -24.76
N LEU A 196 11.70 -7.19 -24.00
CA LEU A 196 13.12 -7.03 -24.34
C LEU A 196 13.94 -8.29 -24.02
N ILE A 197 13.53 -9.15 -23.06
CA ILE A 197 14.30 -10.35 -22.69
C ILE A 197 14.61 -11.25 -23.89
N PRO A 198 13.64 -11.69 -24.72
CA PRO A 198 13.91 -12.55 -25.88
C PRO A 198 14.80 -11.88 -26.93
N PHE A 199 14.64 -10.56 -27.13
CA PHE A 199 15.48 -9.79 -28.06
C PHE A 199 16.93 -9.70 -27.56
N LEU A 200 17.10 -9.61 -26.24
CA LEU A 200 18.40 -9.43 -25.60
C LEU A 200 19.14 -10.75 -25.34
N GLU A 201 18.41 -11.85 -25.13
CA GLU A 201 18.98 -13.21 -25.03
C GLU A 201 19.73 -13.61 -26.31
N ASN A 202 19.25 -13.15 -27.47
CA ASN A 202 19.87 -13.39 -28.77
C ASN A 202 21.16 -12.60 -29.04
N ASN A 203 21.50 -11.60 -28.22
CA ASN A 203 22.54 -10.61 -28.52
C ASN A 203 23.81 -10.71 -27.63
N HIS A 204 24.05 -11.83 -26.94
CA HIS A 204 25.17 -12.01 -25.98
C HIS A 204 25.25 -10.97 -24.84
N PHE A 205 24.30 -10.03 -24.77
CA PHE A 205 24.12 -9.06 -23.68
C PHE A 205 23.50 -9.69 -22.41
N VAL A 206 23.34 -11.01 -22.44
CA VAL A 206 22.64 -11.87 -21.48
C VAL A 206 23.10 -11.64 -20.04
N ASN A 207 24.39 -11.43 -19.79
CA ASN A 207 24.89 -11.29 -18.40
C ASN A 207 24.48 -9.98 -17.72
N ARG A 208 24.39 -8.85 -18.46
CA ARG A 208 23.96 -7.56 -17.86
C ARG A 208 22.46 -7.49 -17.66
N ILE A 209 21.69 -8.19 -18.49
CA ILE A 209 20.22 -8.21 -18.42
C ILE A 209 19.71 -9.32 -17.51
N ALA A 210 20.41 -10.45 -17.39
CA ALA A 210 20.19 -11.40 -16.32
C ALA A 210 20.43 -10.74 -14.95
N TRP A 211 21.42 -9.85 -14.83
CA TRP A 211 21.63 -9.05 -13.62
C TRP A 211 20.47 -8.07 -13.37
N LEU A 212 19.95 -7.38 -14.38
CA LEU A 212 18.76 -6.52 -14.24
C LEU A 212 17.47 -7.32 -13.92
N GLY A 213 17.26 -8.47 -14.55
CA GLY A 213 16.13 -9.36 -14.29
C GLY A 213 16.25 -10.09 -12.94
N HIS A 214 17.48 -10.33 -12.47
CA HIS A 214 17.74 -10.79 -11.11
C HIS A 214 17.51 -9.65 -10.12
N MET A 215 17.98 -8.42 -10.40
CA MET A 215 17.64 -7.23 -9.61
C MET A 215 16.13 -7.00 -9.57
N ALA A 216 15.39 -7.16 -10.67
CA ALA A 216 13.93 -7.02 -10.69
C ALA A 216 13.23 -8.14 -9.90
N ARG A 217 13.72 -9.38 -9.94
CA ARG A 217 13.21 -10.48 -9.09
C ARG A 217 13.55 -10.28 -7.61
N THR A 218 14.77 -9.85 -7.33
CA THR A 218 15.24 -9.56 -5.98
C THR A 218 14.54 -8.33 -5.44
N LEU A 219 14.26 -7.30 -6.25
CA LEU A 219 13.46 -6.11 -5.91
C LEU A 219 11.96 -6.38 -5.88
N GLY A 220 11.45 -7.38 -6.60
CA GLY A 220 10.04 -7.77 -6.58
C GLY A 220 9.67 -8.63 -5.36
N GLY A 221 10.62 -9.37 -4.79
CA GLY A 221 10.42 -10.16 -3.57
C GLY A 221 11.10 -9.53 -2.33
N PRO A 222 12.32 -9.95 -1.96
CA PRO A 222 13.02 -9.42 -0.77
C PRO A 222 13.27 -7.91 -0.77
N GLY A 223 13.46 -7.32 -1.94
CA GLY A 223 13.69 -5.89 -2.10
C GLY A 223 12.38 -5.10 -2.06
N LEU A 224 11.24 -5.70 -2.40
CA LEU A 224 9.94 -5.10 -2.13
C LEU A 224 9.74 -5.04 -0.61
N ILE A 225 10.13 -6.10 0.10
CA ILE A 225 10.17 -6.12 1.57
C ILE A 225 11.08 -5.01 2.13
N VAL A 226 12.29 -4.83 1.60
CA VAL A 226 13.19 -3.75 2.03
C VAL A 226 12.60 -2.37 1.73
N VAL A 227 11.99 -2.19 0.56
CA VAL A 227 11.30 -0.96 0.19
C VAL A 227 10.12 -0.70 1.13
N LEU A 228 9.30 -1.70 1.43
CA LEU A 228 8.18 -1.63 2.39
C LEU A 228 8.68 -1.31 3.81
N LEU A 229 9.82 -1.85 4.24
CA LEU A 229 10.44 -1.52 5.52
C LEU A 229 11.00 -0.09 5.57
N LEU A 230 11.62 0.38 4.48
CA LEU A 230 12.06 1.77 4.39
C LEU A 230 10.87 2.72 4.40
N LEU A 231 9.78 2.35 3.74
CA LEU A 231 8.52 3.11 3.77
C LEU A 231 7.93 3.15 5.17
N PHE A 232 7.92 2.03 5.88
CA PHE A 232 7.52 1.96 7.28
C PHE A 232 8.31 2.96 8.14
N ILE A 233 9.65 2.97 8.02
CA ILE A 233 10.51 3.86 8.80
C ILE A 233 10.22 5.33 8.46
N ILE A 234 10.17 5.65 7.17
CA ILE A 234 9.88 6.99 6.64
C ILE A 234 8.54 7.48 7.17
N GLU A 235 7.51 6.65 7.05
CA GLU A 235 6.14 6.97 7.44
C GLU A 235 5.97 7.10 8.94
N TYR A 236 6.50 6.16 9.72
CA TYR A 236 6.46 6.21 11.17
C TYR A 236 7.08 7.50 11.70
N VAL A 237 8.24 7.90 11.16
CA VAL A 237 8.92 9.14 11.55
C VAL A 237 8.08 10.36 11.17
N PHE A 238 7.50 10.39 9.97
CA PHE A 238 6.79 11.55 9.47
C PHE A 238 5.37 11.73 10.01
N ASP A 239 4.63 10.65 10.22
CA ASP A 239 3.28 10.71 10.80
C ASP A 239 3.32 11.14 12.27
N ARG A 240 4.33 10.68 13.01
CA ARG A 240 4.54 11.10 14.40
C ARG A 240 4.85 12.59 14.52
N ALA A 241 5.49 13.18 13.51
CA ALA A 241 5.82 14.60 13.48
C ALA A 241 4.62 15.51 13.17
N ARG A 242 3.51 14.98 12.63
CA ARG A 242 2.40 15.79 12.09
C ARG A 242 1.12 15.78 12.92
N VAL A 243 1.04 14.96 13.98
CA VAL A 243 -0.15 14.84 14.86
C VAL A 243 -1.45 14.67 14.04
N ARG A 244 -1.39 14.00 12.89
CA ARG A 244 -2.58 13.71 12.09
C ARG A 244 -3.32 12.52 12.69
N THR A 245 -4.64 12.62 12.76
CA THR A 245 -5.47 11.47 13.14
C THR A 245 -5.40 10.44 12.02
N ARG A 246 -4.95 9.23 12.36
CA ARG A 246 -4.85 8.08 11.46
C ARG A 246 -5.79 7.00 11.95
N ASP A 247 -6.49 6.32 11.04
CA ASP A 247 -7.34 5.21 11.43
C ASP A 247 -6.52 3.93 11.68
N GLY A 248 -7.15 2.91 12.28
CA GLY A 248 -6.47 1.65 12.60
C GLY A 248 -6.01 0.87 11.37
N TYR A 249 -6.68 1.04 10.22
CA TYR A 249 -6.34 0.34 8.99
C TYR A 249 -5.10 0.94 8.34
N HIS A 250 -4.92 2.25 8.39
CA HIS A 250 -3.68 2.91 8.02
C HIS A 250 -2.48 2.27 8.74
N TRP A 251 -2.54 2.19 10.07
CA TRP A 251 -1.50 1.54 10.86
C TRP A 251 -1.34 0.07 10.50
N LEU A 252 -2.43 -0.66 10.28
CA LEU A 252 -2.35 -2.06 9.87
C LEU A 252 -1.65 -2.23 8.52
N GLY A 253 -1.87 -1.34 7.56
CA GLY A 253 -1.17 -1.36 6.28
C GLY A 253 0.33 -1.06 6.40
N ILE A 254 0.71 -0.28 7.41
CA ILE A 254 2.10 0.10 7.70
C ILE A 254 2.83 -1.03 8.45
N TYR A 255 2.23 -1.51 9.54
CA TYR A 255 2.80 -2.55 10.39
C TYR A 255 2.66 -3.94 9.76
N GLY A 256 1.64 -4.18 8.93
CA GLY A 256 1.34 -5.45 8.30
C GLY A 256 2.54 -6.07 7.57
N PRO A 257 3.20 -5.34 6.64
CA PRO A 257 4.43 -5.81 6.00
C PRO A 257 5.53 -6.17 6.99
N CYS A 258 5.72 -5.39 8.07
CA CYS A 258 6.72 -5.71 9.09
C CYS A 258 6.40 -7.02 9.81
N VAL A 259 5.13 -7.22 10.16
CA VAL A 259 4.66 -8.48 10.77
C VAL A 259 4.87 -9.65 9.82
N LEU A 260 4.59 -9.47 8.52
CA LEU A 260 4.83 -10.50 7.51
C LEU A 260 6.31 -10.89 7.41
N VAL A 261 7.22 -9.91 7.48
CA VAL A 261 8.67 -10.14 7.51
C VAL A 261 9.07 -10.92 8.76
N LEU A 262 8.52 -10.56 9.93
CA LEU A 262 8.81 -11.28 11.17
C LEU A 262 8.29 -12.72 11.14
N ILE A 263 7.09 -12.95 10.60
CA ILE A 263 6.56 -14.31 10.38
C ILE A 263 7.49 -15.09 9.47
N LEU A 264 7.92 -14.49 8.35
CA LEU A 264 8.83 -15.14 7.40
C LEU A 264 10.17 -15.47 8.05
N ALA A 265 10.75 -14.56 8.83
CA ALA A 265 12.02 -14.77 9.53
C ALA A 265 11.90 -15.86 10.60
N ALA A 266 10.81 -15.88 11.37
CA ALA A 266 10.55 -16.91 12.37
C ALA A 266 10.39 -18.29 11.72
N MET A 267 9.69 -18.37 10.58
CA MET A 267 9.58 -19.60 9.81
C MET A 267 10.95 -20.05 9.30
N ALA A 268 11.77 -19.15 8.74
CA ALA A 268 13.10 -19.49 8.24
C ALA A 268 14.02 -20.03 9.33
N GLY A 269 14.00 -19.45 10.54
CA GLY A 269 14.80 -19.90 11.68
C GLY A 269 14.29 -21.20 12.33
N ALA A 270 13.03 -21.58 12.11
CA ALA A 270 12.51 -22.86 12.60
C ALA A 270 12.98 -24.07 11.77
N PHE A 271 13.53 -23.83 10.56
CA PHE A 271 13.99 -24.87 9.64
C PHE A 271 15.52 -24.92 9.48
N SER A 272 16.27 -24.10 10.24
CA SER A 272 17.73 -24.11 10.33
C SER A 272 18.22 -24.85 11.57
#